data_AF-A0A841UD31-F1
#
_entry.id   AF-A0A841UD31-F1
#
_cell.length_a   1.000
_cell.length_b   1.000
_cell.length_c   1.000
_cell.angle_alpha   90.00
_cell.angle_beta   90.00
_cell.angle_gamma   90.00
#
_symmetry.space_group_name_H-M   'P 1'
#
loop_
_entity.id
_entity.type
_entity.pdbx_description
1 polymer ?
#
loop_
_entity_poly.entity_id
_entity_poly.type
_entity_poly.pdbx_seq_one_letter_code
_entity_poly.pdbx_strand_id
1 'polypeptide(L)'
;MKKQWLLMAALLCLVGAAAACGSAKEAREPQSANGRPEEKYANLKLRVNGPSGETIIGDRGTVRKVMDILAHEPDTNAMVEMARSPDYRIETMNADSTVPFDPVVYRLWITPNQDRLEVVRHPIPKYWILPEKDGDALLDILNAPSEGDALQPSSTIRKSNKLPNGEKIAIQPRAAAGTAVEWRKSI
;
A
#
# COMPACT_ATOMS: atom_id res chain seq x y z
N MET A 1 58.60 25.08 33.65
CA MET A 1 57.50 25.20 32.67
C MET A 1 56.30 24.31 33.08
N LYS A 2 55.64 24.57 34.22
CA LYS A 2 54.48 23.76 34.71
C LYS A 2 53.43 24.58 35.48
N LYS A 3 53.38 25.92 35.32
CA LYS A 3 52.43 26.80 36.04
C LYS A 3 51.42 27.53 35.15
N GLN A 4 51.46 27.33 33.83
CA GLN A 4 50.49 27.95 32.90
C GLN A 4 49.25 27.08 32.62
N TRP A 5 49.21 25.82 33.06
CA TRP A 5 48.10 24.91 32.76
C TRP A 5 46.88 25.05 33.70
N LEU A 6 47.03 25.67 34.87
CA LEU A 6 45.94 25.79 35.84
C LEU A 6 45.03 27.01 35.61
N LEU A 7 45.45 27.99 34.82
CA LEU A 7 44.64 29.19 34.55
C LEU A 7 43.69 29.04 33.35
N MET A 8 43.87 28.02 32.50
CA MET A 8 42.97 27.74 31.37
C MET A 8 41.77 26.86 31.73
N ALA A 9 41.80 26.18 32.89
CA ALA A 9 40.69 25.33 33.32
C ALA A 9 39.57 26.10 34.05
N ALA A 10 39.83 27.32 34.52
CA ALA A 10 38.86 28.11 35.30
C ALA A 10 38.05 29.13 34.46
N LEU A 11 38.37 29.31 33.18
CA LEU A 11 37.74 30.32 32.32
C LEU A 11 36.69 29.75 31.35
N LEU A 12 36.23 28.51 31.56
CA LEU A 12 35.22 27.85 30.72
C LEU A 12 33.89 27.56 31.45
N CYS A 13 33.60 28.26 32.55
CA CYS A 13 32.38 28.05 33.34
C CYS A 13 31.41 29.26 33.40
N LEU A 14 31.64 30.34 32.63
CA LEU A 14 30.93 31.61 32.87
C LEU A 14 30.36 32.30 31.62
N VAL A 15 29.83 31.53 30.66
CA VAL A 15 28.94 32.04 29.59
C VAL A 15 27.95 30.93 29.26
N GLY A 16 26.63 31.05 29.33
CA GLY A 16 25.75 32.11 29.76
C GLY A 16 24.38 31.49 30.04
N ALA A 17 23.89 31.69 31.26
CA ALA A 17 22.48 31.49 31.59
C ALA A 17 21.76 32.81 31.32
N ALA A 18 20.87 32.84 30.31
CA ALA A 18 19.62 33.62 30.24
C ALA A 18 19.21 33.90 28.78
N ALA A 19 18.34 33.05 28.24
CA ALA A 19 17.27 33.41 27.31
C ALA A 19 16.24 32.27 27.41
N ALA A 20 15.19 32.46 28.20
CA ALA A 20 13.90 32.95 27.74
C ALA A 20 13.00 31.79 27.28
N CYS A 21 11.84 31.71 27.91
CA CYS A 21 10.72 30.83 27.63
C CYS A 21 10.49 30.65 26.13
N GLY A 22 10.90 29.52 25.57
CA GLY A 22 10.35 28.98 24.34
C GLY A 22 9.48 27.79 24.73
N SER A 23 8.17 27.95 24.62
CA SER A 23 7.18 26.90 24.84
C SER A 23 7.71 25.52 24.49
N ALA A 24 7.80 24.65 25.49
CA ALA A 24 7.63 23.23 25.24
C ALA A 24 6.23 23.09 24.63
N LYS A 25 6.14 23.19 23.30
CA LYS A 25 5.16 22.44 22.53
C LYS A 25 5.54 20.99 22.72
N GLU A 26 5.18 20.48 23.90
CA GLU A 26 4.77 19.11 24.07
C GLU A 26 3.78 18.89 22.93
N ALA A 27 4.26 18.26 21.86
CA ALA A 27 3.40 17.67 20.87
C ALA A 27 2.56 16.68 21.68
N ARG A 28 1.39 17.16 22.12
CA ARG A 28 0.35 16.33 22.66
C ARG A 28 0.07 15.32 21.57
N GLU A 29 0.68 14.15 21.70
CA GLU A 29 0.10 12.93 21.21
C GLU A 29 -1.37 13.00 21.63
N PRO A 30 -2.33 13.00 20.69
CA PRO A 30 -3.72 12.88 21.08
C PRO A 30 -3.87 11.50 21.71
N GLN A 31 -3.72 11.43 23.03
CA GLN A 31 -4.19 10.33 23.85
C GLN A 31 -5.71 10.33 23.76
N SER A 32 -6.22 9.78 22.65
CA SER A 32 -7.59 9.33 22.52
C SER A 32 -7.74 8.05 23.34
N ALA A 33 -7.66 8.18 24.67
CA ALA A 33 -7.67 7.07 25.62
C ALA A 33 -9.08 6.50 25.89
N ASN A 34 -10.06 6.73 25.01
CA ASN A 34 -11.40 6.15 25.14
C ASN A 34 -12.14 5.92 23.79
N GLY A 35 -11.43 6.00 22.67
CA GLY A 35 -12.03 5.66 21.37
C GLY A 35 -12.31 4.16 21.32
N ARG A 36 -13.54 3.77 20.96
CA ARG A 36 -13.83 2.35 20.67
C ARG A 36 -12.80 1.89 19.62
N PRO A 37 -12.19 0.69 19.74
CA PRO A 37 -11.20 0.19 18.76
C PRO A 37 -11.69 0.26 17.31
N GLU A 38 -13.01 0.23 17.18
CA GLU A 38 -13.74 0.40 15.95
C GLU A 38 -13.48 1.71 15.18
N GLU A 39 -13.18 2.82 15.85
CA GLU A 39 -13.12 4.15 15.22
C GLU A 39 -11.73 4.49 14.64
N LYS A 40 -10.68 3.77 15.06
CA LYS A 40 -9.27 4.09 14.74
C LYS A 40 -8.98 4.28 13.25
N TYR A 41 -9.73 3.59 12.37
CA TYR A 41 -9.55 3.65 10.91
C TYR A 41 -10.83 4.02 10.15
N ALA A 42 -11.82 4.61 10.83
CA ALA A 42 -13.14 4.86 10.21
C ALA A 42 -13.08 5.77 8.98
N ASN A 43 -12.14 6.72 8.96
CA ASN A 43 -11.95 7.66 7.85
C ASN A 43 -10.73 7.33 6.99
N LEU A 44 -10.16 6.13 7.11
CA LEU A 44 -8.95 5.75 6.39
C LEU A 44 -9.31 5.02 5.09
N LYS A 45 -8.65 5.41 4.00
CA LYS A 45 -8.56 4.63 2.75
C LYS A 45 -7.12 4.27 2.49
N LEU A 46 -6.89 3.21 1.72
CA LEU A 46 -5.56 2.79 1.32
C LEU A 46 -5.45 2.88 -0.19
N ARG A 47 -4.45 3.61 -0.68
CA ARG A 47 -4.02 3.53 -2.08
C ARG A 47 -2.94 2.47 -2.18
N VAL A 48 -3.17 1.46 -3.00
CA VAL A 48 -2.24 0.36 -3.25
C VAL A 48 -1.77 0.45 -4.68
N ASN A 49 -0.46 0.49 -4.88
CA ASN A 49 0.19 0.33 -6.19
C ASN A 49 0.97 -0.99 -6.16
N GLY A 50 0.64 -1.90 -7.07
CA GLY A 50 1.26 -3.23 -7.15
C GLY A 50 1.33 -3.76 -8.59
N PRO A 51 1.62 -5.06 -8.78
CA PRO A 51 1.80 -5.66 -10.10
C PRO A 51 0.57 -5.55 -11.00
N SER A 52 -0.63 -5.54 -10.39
CA SER A 52 -1.92 -5.41 -11.08
C SER A 52 -2.33 -3.96 -11.37
N GLY A 53 -1.51 -2.98 -10.98
CA GLY A 53 -1.79 -1.55 -11.12
C GLY A 53 -2.15 -0.86 -9.81
N GLU A 54 -2.86 0.26 -9.92
CA GLU A 54 -3.31 1.07 -8.77
C GLU A 54 -4.75 0.72 -8.38
N THR A 55 -5.01 0.51 -7.09
CA THR A 55 -6.34 0.27 -6.53
C THR A 55 -6.54 1.04 -5.24
N ILE A 56 -7.80 1.36 -4.91
CA ILE A 56 -8.19 2.04 -3.68
C ILE A 56 -9.00 1.07 -2.82
N ILE A 57 -8.50 0.74 -1.64
CA ILE A 57 -9.23 -0.04 -0.63
C ILE A 57 -9.92 0.96 0.31
N GLY A 58 -11.25 0.99 0.25
CA GLY A 58 -12.09 1.84 1.10
C GLY A 58 -13.01 1.08 2.06
N ASP A 59 -13.13 -0.24 1.91
CA ASP A 59 -13.92 -1.06 2.84
C ASP A 59 -13.28 -1.05 4.24
N ARG A 60 -14.04 -0.63 5.24
CA ARG A 60 -13.55 -0.43 6.61
C ARG A 60 -13.02 -1.73 7.23
N GLY A 61 -13.62 -2.88 6.92
CA GLY A 61 -13.17 -4.17 7.42
C GLY A 61 -11.80 -4.54 6.86
N THR A 62 -11.63 -4.38 5.55
CA THR A 62 -10.39 -4.65 4.83
C THR A 62 -9.28 -3.67 5.21
N VAL A 63 -9.58 -2.37 5.27
CA VAL A 63 -8.63 -1.34 5.72
C VAL A 63 -8.12 -1.67 7.13
N ARG A 64 -9.02 -2.00 8.06
CA ARG A 64 -8.63 -2.40 9.42
C ARG A 64 -7.71 -3.61 9.41
N LYS A 65 -8.07 -4.67 8.69
CA LYS A 65 -7.26 -5.90 8.63
C LYS A 65 -5.85 -5.64 8.10
N VAL A 66 -5.72 -4.84 7.03
CA VAL A 66 -4.42 -4.44 6.48
C VAL A 66 -3.63 -3.64 7.51
N MET A 67 -4.24 -2.65 8.14
CA MET A 67 -3.55 -1.82 9.13
C MET A 67 -3.14 -2.58 10.38
N ASP A 68 -3.94 -3.56 10.82
CA ASP A 68 -3.61 -4.41 11.97
C ASP A 68 -2.42 -5.33 11.66
N ILE A 69 -2.36 -5.92 10.46
CA ILE A 69 -1.19 -6.69 10.00
C ILE A 69 0.07 -5.79 9.97
N LEU A 70 -0.03 -4.60 9.39
CA LEU A 70 1.09 -3.66 9.27
C LEU A 70 1.47 -3.00 10.60
N ALA A 71 0.65 -3.13 11.64
CA ALA A 71 0.94 -2.63 12.99
C ALA A 71 1.76 -3.61 13.84
N HIS A 72 1.97 -4.87 13.39
CA HIS A 72 2.89 -5.82 14.02
C HIS A 72 4.34 -5.44 13.79
N GLU A 73 4.73 -4.31 14.36
CA GLU A 73 6.04 -3.71 14.22
C GLU A 73 6.93 -4.08 15.41
N PRO A 74 8.15 -4.61 15.21
CA PRO A 74 9.10 -4.81 16.30
C PRO A 74 9.64 -3.47 16.82
N ASP A 75 9.98 -3.40 18.10
CA ASP A 75 10.51 -2.17 18.75
C ASP A 75 11.89 -1.71 18.21
N THR A 76 12.49 -2.44 17.27
CA THR A 76 13.83 -2.14 16.76
C THR A 76 13.77 -1.28 15.50
N ASN A 77 14.36 -0.08 15.58
CA ASN A 77 14.52 0.79 14.42
C ASN A 77 15.70 0.32 13.57
N ALA A 78 15.43 -0.13 12.34
CA ALA A 78 16.44 -0.37 11.32
C ALA A 78 16.15 0.52 10.11
N MET A 79 17.12 1.37 9.74
CA MET A 79 17.06 2.10 8.49
C MET A 79 17.59 1.19 7.39
N VAL A 80 16.75 0.84 6.42
CA VAL A 80 17.09 -0.06 5.32
C VAL A 80 16.80 0.64 4.00
N GLU A 81 17.79 0.62 3.11
CA GLU A 81 17.63 0.95 1.70
C GLU A 81 17.67 -0.34 0.90
N MET A 82 16.58 -0.61 0.18
CA MET A 82 16.44 -1.83 -0.62
C MET A 82 17.04 -1.61 -2.01
N ALA A 83 17.77 -2.60 -2.52
CA ALA A 83 18.46 -2.52 -3.81
C ALA A 83 17.50 -2.49 -5.02
N ARG A 84 16.25 -2.91 -4.85
CA ARG A 84 15.20 -2.94 -5.89
C ARG A 84 13.96 -2.18 -5.45
N SER A 85 13.15 -1.74 -6.42
CA SER A 85 11.83 -1.17 -6.17
C SER A 85 10.91 -2.15 -5.42
N PRO A 86 9.98 -1.65 -4.59
CA PRO A 86 9.01 -2.48 -3.89
C PRO A 86 8.04 -3.16 -4.87
N ASP A 87 7.56 -4.34 -4.50
CA ASP A 87 6.51 -5.05 -5.25
C ASP A 87 5.14 -4.41 -5.00
N TYR A 88 4.92 -3.91 -3.78
CA TYR A 88 3.72 -3.14 -3.44
C TYR A 88 4.08 -1.85 -2.70
N ARG A 89 3.31 -0.79 -2.96
CA ARG A 89 3.34 0.46 -2.21
C ARG A 89 1.94 0.77 -1.71
N ILE A 90 1.77 0.80 -0.39
CA ILE A 90 0.51 1.14 0.28
C ILE A 90 0.66 2.51 0.90
N GLU A 91 -0.26 3.42 0.59
CA GLU A 91 -0.30 4.77 1.15
C GLU A 91 -1.63 5.00 1.85
N THR A 92 -1.56 5.43 3.10
CA THR A 92 -2.76 5.80 3.85
C THR A 92 -3.28 7.15 3.36
N MET A 93 -4.60 7.24 3.22
CA MET A 93 -5.31 8.44 2.80
C MET A 93 -6.45 8.74 3.78
N ASN A 94 -6.60 10.00 4.16
CA ASN A 94 -7.78 10.43 4.89
C ASN A 94 -8.94 10.65 3.91
N ALA A 95 -10.09 10.03 4.20
CA ALA A 95 -11.33 10.25 3.47
C ALA A 95 -11.95 11.62 3.80
N ASP A 96 -11.66 12.17 4.97
CA ASP A 96 -12.12 13.49 5.40
C ASP A 96 -11.03 14.55 5.16
N SER A 97 -11.21 15.36 4.12
CA SER A 97 -10.25 16.42 3.77
C SER A 97 -10.24 17.60 4.75
N THR A 98 -11.21 17.69 5.68
CA THR A 98 -11.27 18.78 6.65
C THR A 98 -10.33 18.57 7.84
N VAL A 99 -9.88 17.32 8.05
CA VAL A 99 -8.97 16.95 9.12
C VAL A 99 -7.56 16.80 8.55
N PRO A 100 -6.59 17.60 9.03
CA PRO A 100 -5.18 17.43 8.66
C PRO A 100 -4.72 15.99 8.92
N PHE A 101 -4.02 15.41 7.95
CA PHE A 101 -3.59 14.02 8.01
C PHE A 101 -2.23 13.86 7.37
N ASP A 102 -1.32 13.23 8.11
CA ASP A 102 0.01 12.89 7.62
C ASP A 102 -0.01 11.46 7.05
N PRO A 103 0.18 11.28 5.73
CA PRO A 103 0.14 9.95 5.14
C PRO A 103 1.33 9.11 5.55
N VAL A 104 1.06 7.83 5.81
CA VAL A 104 2.05 6.79 6.08
C VAL A 104 2.17 5.94 4.83
N VAL A 105 3.41 5.70 4.40
CA VAL A 105 3.70 4.87 3.23
C VAL A 105 4.38 3.60 3.69
N TYR A 106 3.83 2.46 3.28
CA TYR A 106 4.43 1.15 3.43
C TYR A 106 4.93 0.70 2.06
N ARG A 107 6.20 0.33 2.00
CA ARG A 107 6.82 -0.29 0.83
C ARG A 107 7.03 -1.76 1.17
N LEU A 108 6.61 -2.66 0.30
CA LEU A 108 6.62 -4.09 0.57
C LEU A 108 7.41 -4.83 -0.52
N TRP A 109 8.22 -5.78 -0.09
CA TRP A 109 8.99 -6.67 -0.97
C TRP A 109 8.67 -8.11 -0.62
N ILE A 110 8.33 -8.90 -1.64
CA ILE A 110 8.32 -10.34 -1.57
C ILE A 110 9.79 -10.79 -1.54
N THR A 111 10.16 -11.64 -0.59
CA THR A 111 11.53 -12.16 -0.52
C THR A 111 11.89 -12.91 -1.82
N PRO A 112 13.18 -13.01 -2.19
CA PRO A 112 13.58 -13.78 -3.38
C PRO A 112 13.08 -15.24 -3.38
N ASN A 113 12.94 -15.83 -2.21
CA ASN A 113 12.41 -17.19 -2.02
C ASN A 113 10.87 -17.26 -2.06
N GLN A 114 10.19 -16.11 -2.19
CA GLN A 114 8.73 -15.97 -2.24
C GLN A 114 7.99 -16.50 -1.00
N ASP A 115 8.67 -16.56 0.14
CA ASP A 115 8.16 -17.14 1.38
C ASP A 115 7.75 -16.11 2.43
N ARG A 116 8.17 -14.84 2.27
CA ARG A 116 7.94 -13.80 3.27
C ARG A 116 7.74 -12.44 2.62
N LEU A 117 7.17 -11.53 3.40
CA LEU A 117 6.95 -10.14 3.01
C LEU A 117 7.76 -9.22 3.93
N GLU A 118 8.70 -8.51 3.34
CA GLU A 118 9.49 -7.47 3.98
C GLU A 118 8.76 -6.14 3.86
N VAL A 119 8.75 -5.33 4.92
CA VAL A 119 8.02 -4.06 4.98
C VAL A 119 8.95 -2.95 5.43
N VAL A 120 8.90 -1.81 4.74
CA VAL A 120 9.52 -0.55 5.14
C VAL A 120 8.45 0.52 5.28
N ARG A 121 8.38 1.18 6.44
CA ARG A 121 7.46 2.31 6.71
C ARG A 121 8.13 3.66 6.54
N HIS A 122 7.37 4.65 6.05
CA HIS A 122 7.73 6.07 6.00
C HIS A 122 6.60 6.94 6.57
N PRO A 123 6.89 8.14 7.11
CA PRO A 123 8.17 8.87 7.04
C PRO A 123 9.25 8.40 8.03
N ILE A 124 8.88 7.75 9.14
CA ILE A 124 9.84 7.22 10.11
C ILE A 124 10.31 5.84 9.62
N PRO A 125 11.56 5.72 9.08
CA PRO A 125 12.05 4.51 8.44
C PRO A 125 12.17 3.39 9.48
N LYS A 126 11.32 2.37 9.31
CA LYS A 126 11.29 1.16 10.11
C LYS A 126 11.18 -0.02 9.16
N TYR A 127 11.94 -1.07 9.42
CA TYR A 127 12.00 -2.28 8.61
C TYR A 127 11.63 -3.50 9.45
N TRP A 128 10.80 -4.37 8.91
CA TRP A 128 10.52 -5.67 9.52
C TRP A 128 10.09 -6.68 8.46
N ILE A 129 10.08 -7.95 8.84
CA ILE A 129 9.56 -9.05 8.03
C ILE A 129 8.29 -9.55 8.71
N LEU A 130 7.20 -9.62 7.97
CA LEU A 130 5.94 -10.13 8.51
C LEU A 130 6.05 -11.63 8.84
N PRO A 131 5.35 -12.11 9.88
CA PRO A 131 5.09 -13.53 10.05
C PRO A 131 4.44 -14.10 8.79
N GLU A 132 4.76 -15.34 8.42
CA GLU A 132 4.26 -16.02 7.21
C GLU A 132 2.74 -15.91 7.07
N LYS A 133 2.00 -16.27 8.12
CA LYS A 133 0.54 -16.17 8.17
C LYS A 133 -0.01 -14.77 7.88
N ASP A 134 0.67 -13.73 8.36
CA ASP A 134 0.25 -12.35 8.17
C ASP A 134 0.63 -11.84 6.77
N GLY A 135 1.79 -12.29 6.26
CA GLY A 135 2.23 -12.04 4.89
C GLY A 135 1.28 -12.63 3.86
N ASP A 136 0.90 -13.91 4.03
CA ASP A 136 -0.07 -14.59 3.17
C ASP A 136 -1.43 -13.88 3.19
N ALA A 137 -1.94 -13.59 4.40
CA ALA A 137 -3.22 -12.91 4.56
C ALA A 137 -3.22 -11.51 3.93
N LEU A 138 -2.09 -10.80 3.94
CA LEU A 138 -1.95 -9.51 3.28
C LEU A 138 -1.88 -9.67 1.76
N LEU A 139 -1.09 -10.61 1.24
CA LEU A 139 -1.00 -10.88 -0.20
C LEU A 139 -2.35 -11.29 -0.79
N ASP A 140 -3.14 -12.08 -0.09
CA ASP A 140 -4.51 -12.43 -0.50
C ASP A 140 -5.38 -11.19 -0.68
N ILE A 141 -5.29 -10.22 0.24
CA ILE A 141 -6.03 -8.96 0.15
C ILE A 141 -5.53 -8.11 -1.01
N LEU A 142 -4.21 -8.00 -1.19
CA LEU A 142 -3.62 -7.15 -2.23
C LEU A 142 -3.82 -7.69 -3.64
N ASN A 143 -3.95 -9.02 -3.78
CA ASN A 143 -4.22 -9.68 -5.06
C ASN A 143 -5.71 -9.94 -5.32
N ALA A 144 -6.58 -9.68 -4.35
CA ALA A 144 -8.01 -9.81 -4.55
C ALA A 144 -8.46 -8.88 -5.70
N PRO A 145 -9.33 -9.35 -6.61
CA PRO A 145 -9.88 -8.50 -7.65
C PRO A 145 -10.58 -7.31 -6.98
N SER A 146 -10.26 -6.11 -7.43
CA SER A 146 -10.95 -4.92 -6.95
C SER A 146 -12.44 -5.06 -7.26
N GLU A 147 -13.34 -4.71 -6.34
CA GLU A 147 -14.80 -4.80 -6.58
C GLU A 147 -15.27 -4.01 -7.82
N GLY A 148 -14.41 -3.14 -8.37
CA GLY A 148 -14.63 -2.45 -9.65
C GLY A 148 -14.45 -3.30 -10.91
N ASP A 149 -13.76 -4.44 -10.85
CA ASP A 149 -13.55 -5.33 -12.01
C ASP A 149 -14.66 -6.38 -12.17
N ALA A 150 -15.50 -6.58 -11.14
CA ALA A 150 -16.59 -7.56 -11.14
C ALA A 150 -17.88 -7.07 -11.82
N LEU A 151 -17.92 -5.84 -12.33
CA LEU A 151 -19.11 -5.24 -12.97
C LEU A 151 -18.84 -4.70 -14.37
N GLN A 152 -18.29 -5.54 -15.24
CA GLN A 152 -18.72 -5.51 -16.64
C GLN A 152 -19.27 -6.90 -17.00
N PRO A 153 -20.60 -7.12 -16.94
CA PRO A 153 -21.18 -8.21 -17.71
C PRO A 153 -20.85 -7.89 -19.17
N SER A 154 -19.84 -8.58 -19.71
CA SER A 154 -19.59 -8.66 -21.14
C SER A 154 -20.94 -8.89 -21.78
N SER A 155 -21.40 -7.90 -22.57
CA SER A 155 -22.66 -7.96 -23.29
C SER A 155 -22.56 -9.09 -24.31
N THR A 156 -22.73 -10.33 -23.84
CA THR A 156 -23.04 -11.48 -24.67
C THR A 156 -24.50 -11.32 -25.04
N ILE A 157 -24.65 -10.51 -26.08
CA ILE A 157 -25.85 -10.33 -26.86
C ILE A 157 -26.34 -11.72 -27.32
N ARG A 158 -27.64 -11.95 -27.03
CA ARG A 158 -28.59 -12.89 -27.66
C ARG A 158 -28.40 -14.39 -27.43
N LYS A 159 -29.06 -14.88 -26.38
CA LYS A 159 -29.95 -16.05 -26.50
C LYS A 159 -31.41 -15.61 -26.38
N SER A 160 -32.03 -15.27 -27.50
CA SER A 160 -33.47 -15.48 -27.69
C SER A 160 -33.83 -15.28 -29.15
N ASN A 161 -34.14 -16.38 -29.84
CA ASN A 161 -35.33 -16.47 -30.66
C ASN A 161 -35.68 -17.96 -30.74
N LYS A 162 -36.50 -18.38 -29.78
CA LYS A 162 -37.31 -19.59 -29.89
C LYS A 162 -38.37 -19.26 -30.94
N LEU A 163 -38.10 -19.61 -32.19
CA LEU A 163 -39.13 -19.59 -33.24
C LEU A 163 -40.16 -20.68 -32.91
N PRO A 164 -41.48 -20.39 -32.97
CA PRO A 164 -42.50 -21.43 -32.97
C PRO A 164 -42.38 -22.19 -34.29
N ASN A 165 -41.84 -23.41 -34.24
CA ASN A 165 -41.63 -24.19 -35.45
C ASN A 165 -42.94 -24.82 -35.91
N GLY A 166 -43.31 -24.45 -37.12
CA GLY A 166 -44.04 -25.30 -38.05
C GLY A 166 -43.48 -25.22 -39.48
N GLU A 167 -42.39 -24.51 -39.73
CA GLU A 167 -41.90 -24.29 -41.10
C GLU A 167 -40.41 -24.61 -41.21
N LYS A 168 -40.11 -25.67 -41.96
CA LYS A 168 -38.74 -26.10 -42.29
C LYS A 168 -38.16 -25.16 -43.34
N ILE A 169 -37.15 -24.38 -42.97
CA ILE A 169 -36.31 -23.66 -43.94
C ILE A 169 -35.08 -24.52 -44.23
N ALA A 170 -34.95 -24.96 -45.48
CA ALA A 170 -33.76 -25.64 -45.99
C ALA A 170 -32.59 -24.65 -46.06
N ILE A 171 -31.51 -24.93 -45.34
CA ILE A 171 -30.28 -24.14 -45.38
C ILE A 171 -29.37 -24.75 -46.45
N GLN A 172 -29.09 -24.00 -47.51
CA GLN A 172 -28.02 -24.35 -48.46
C GLN A 172 -26.65 -24.04 -47.84
N PRO A 173 -25.63 -24.91 -48.00
CA PRO A 173 -24.28 -24.63 -47.55
C PRO A 173 -23.62 -23.56 -48.43
N ARG A 174 -23.23 -22.44 -47.81
CA ARG A 174 -22.44 -21.39 -48.46
C ARG A 174 -20.95 -21.75 -48.36
N ALA A 175 -20.29 -21.75 -49.53
CA ALA A 175 -18.88 -22.09 -49.71
C ALA A 175 -17.93 -21.27 -48.83
N ALA A 176 -16.92 -21.96 -48.28
CA ALA A 176 -15.78 -21.37 -47.59
C ALA A 176 -14.87 -20.65 -48.59
N ALA A 177 -14.75 -19.33 -48.47
CA ALA A 177 -13.70 -18.57 -49.12
C ALA A 177 -12.48 -18.53 -48.18
N GLY A 178 -11.45 -19.28 -48.56
CA GLY A 178 -10.13 -19.17 -47.94
C GLY A 178 -9.39 -17.94 -48.44
N THR A 179 -8.63 -17.32 -47.53
CA THR A 179 -7.54 -16.42 -47.90
C THR A 179 -6.33 -16.83 -47.07
N ALA A 180 -5.37 -17.46 -47.74
CA ALA A 180 -4.04 -17.73 -47.25
C ALA A 180 -3.22 -16.42 -47.27
N VAL A 181 -2.52 -16.13 -46.18
CA VAL A 181 -1.58 -15.01 -46.07
C VAL A 181 -0.19 -15.52 -46.42
N GLU A 182 0.33 -15.07 -47.56
CA GLU A 182 1.67 -15.35 -48.06
C GLU A 182 2.69 -14.39 -47.43
N TRP A 183 3.67 -14.91 -46.69
CA TRP A 183 4.78 -14.13 -46.15
C TRP A 183 5.93 -14.09 -47.16
N ARG A 184 6.19 -12.92 -47.77
CA ARG A 184 7.43 -12.69 -48.50
C ARG A 184 8.54 -12.28 -47.53
N LYS A 185 9.61 -13.09 -47.47
CA LYS A 185 10.93 -12.66 -46.99
C LYS A 185 11.58 -11.77 -48.06
N SER A 186 11.99 -10.57 -47.70
CA SER A 186 12.98 -9.80 -48.48
C SER A 186 14.35 -10.03 -47.86
N ILE A 187 15.32 -10.31 -48.73
CA ILE A 187 16.77 -10.33 -48.48
C ILE A 187 17.28 -8.92 -48.72
#